data_AF-A0A352PSU2-F1
#
_entry.id   AF-A0A352PSU2-F1
#
_cell.length_a   1.000
_cell.length_b   1.000
_cell.length_c   1.000
_cell.angle_alpha   90.00
_cell.angle_beta   90.00
_cell.angle_gamma   90.00
#
_symmetry.space_group_name_H-M   'P 1'
#
loop_
_entity.id
_entity.type
_entity.pdbx_description
1 polymer ?
#
loop_
_entity_poly.entity_id
_entity_poly.type
_entity_poly.pdbx_seq_one_letter_code
_entity_poly.pdbx_strand_id
1 'polypeptide(L)'
;MTDWEELMAEDWAIIEGMLPDGWEDKAEELGAWERVRGFRSKEVLLRTLLIHIALGCSLKETAVRASEADFADVSSVALFKRLKKCGEWLRWLALGVIEKWLVPSGQVLCSMDLPLKIVDATTVQEPGAKGTSWRVHYAIRLPSLECDQFKVTSPKEGESLERFSLAPGDIVLGDRAYAYRGQIAYVVGQGANVVVRTGLTNLPTYDNQGRPFDLLAHVRRLRNGEVGDWDVWFEHEGTVVKGRICAVRKSLAARKAARARCLRESGKKGRTVKPETLEAAEYVMVFTTLHHGFSAETVMEIYRCRWQVELAFKRLKSLLGLGNLKKFDPEAAKAWLHGKLLVAGLIQALISAGSAFSPWGFCIRNRTVLAAFHVEGNPPYDEILSPGNHPLGRNGM
;
A
#
# COMPACT_ATOMS: atom_id res chain seq x y z
N MET A 1 -31.25 7.05 -21.64
CA MET A 1 -29.94 7.12 -20.99
C MET A 1 -29.50 8.56 -21.07
N THR A 2 -29.23 9.19 -19.94
CA THR A 2 -28.59 10.51 -19.90
C THR A 2 -27.09 10.34 -20.15
N ASP A 3 -26.40 11.34 -20.70
CA ASP A 3 -24.94 11.31 -20.95
C ASP A 3 -24.13 10.85 -19.72
N TRP A 4 -24.62 11.15 -18.51
CA TRP A 4 -24.06 10.70 -17.24
C TRP A 4 -24.21 9.19 -16.97
N GLU A 5 -25.31 8.58 -17.39
CA GLU A 5 -25.51 7.13 -17.27
C GLU A 5 -24.61 6.35 -18.24
N GLU A 6 -24.36 6.91 -19.43
CA GLU A 6 -23.43 6.35 -20.41
C GLU A 6 -21.97 6.45 -19.92
N LEU A 7 -21.55 7.62 -19.44
CA LEU A 7 -20.23 7.82 -18.83
C LEU A 7 -19.98 6.89 -17.62
N MET A 8 -20.95 6.75 -16.72
CA MET A 8 -20.84 5.85 -15.56
C MET A 8 -20.82 4.37 -15.94
N ALA A 9 -21.47 3.99 -17.04
CA ALA A 9 -21.43 2.64 -17.58
C ALA A 9 -20.07 2.33 -18.24
N GLU A 10 -19.53 3.27 -19.02
CA GLU A 10 -18.19 3.18 -19.62
C GLU A 10 -17.10 3.09 -18.54
N ASP A 11 -17.15 3.96 -17.53
CA ASP A 11 -16.22 3.97 -16.40
C ASP A 11 -16.20 2.62 -15.66
N TRP A 12 -17.36 1.98 -15.55
CA TRP A 12 -17.44 0.68 -14.88
C TRP A 12 -16.91 -0.47 -15.72
N ALA A 13 -17.17 -0.48 -17.03
CA ALA A 13 -16.61 -1.49 -17.92
C ALA A 13 -15.07 -1.51 -17.84
N ILE A 14 -14.45 -0.36 -17.63
CA ILE A 14 -13.01 -0.24 -17.39
C ILE A 14 -12.61 -0.92 -16.07
N ILE A 15 -13.30 -0.60 -14.97
CA ILE A 15 -13.03 -1.23 -13.66
C ILE A 15 -13.24 -2.73 -13.71
N GLU A 16 -14.32 -3.18 -14.34
CA GLU A 16 -14.65 -4.59 -14.51
C GLU A 16 -13.58 -5.34 -15.34
N GLY A 17 -13.09 -4.74 -16.43
CA GLY A 17 -11.98 -5.29 -17.21
C GLY A 17 -10.68 -5.45 -16.42
N MET A 18 -10.53 -4.71 -15.31
CA MET A 18 -9.38 -4.86 -14.41
C MET A 18 -9.53 -6.01 -13.42
N LEU A 19 -10.75 -6.45 -13.13
CA LEU A 19 -11.01 -7.56 -12.22
C LEU A 19 -10.48 -8.89 -12.79
N PRO A 20 -10.27 -9.89 -11.94
CA PRO A 20 -9.87 -11.23 -12.38
C PRO A 20 -11.06 -11.94 -13.07
N ASP A 21 -10.76 -12.83 -14.01
CA ASP A 21 -11.81 -13.59 -14.72
C ASP A 21 -12.58 -14.50 -13.74
N GLY A 22 -13.89 -14.65 -13.95
CA GLY A 22 -14.76 -15.45 -13.06
C GLY A 22 -15.06 -14.80 -11.70
N TRP A 23 -14.86 -13.49 -11.56
CA TRP A 23 -15.10 -12.77 -10.30
C TRP A 23 -16.54 -12.88 -9.79
N GLU A 24 -17.52 -13.02 -10.69
CA GLU A 24 -18.92 -13.22 -10.34
C GLU A 24 -19.18 -14.60 -9.73
N ASP A 25 -18.66 -15.66 -10.35
CA ASP A 25 -18.80 -17.04 -9.84
C ASP A 25 -18.11 -17.18 -8.48
N LYS A 26 -16.94 -16.55 -8.32
CA LYS A 26 -16.23 -16.48 -7.03
C LYS A 26 -17.00 -15.74 -5.95
N ALA A 27 -17.93 -14.84 -6.30
CA ALA A 27 -18.80 -14.20 -5.32
C ALA A 27 -19.76 -15.21 -4.67
N GLU A 28 -20.23 -16.20 -5.42
CA GLU A 28 -21.07 -17.27 -4.89
C GLU A 28 -20.26 -18.26 -4.07
N GLU A 29 -19.14 -18.74 -4.62
CA GLU A 29 -18.25 -19.70 -3.96
C GLU A 29 -17.77 -19.21 -2.59
N LEU A 30 -17.43 -17.92 -2.48
CA LEU A 30 -16.92 -17.31 -1.25
C LEU A 30 -18.02 -16.74 -0.34
N GLY A 31 -19.29 -17.01 -0.64
CA GLY A 31 -20.44 -16.63 0.20
C GLY A 31 -20.84 -15.15 0.15
N ALA A 32 -20.24 -14.35 -0.73
CA ALA A 32 -20.58 -12.94 -0.92
C ALA A 32 -21.99 -12.76 -1.53
N TRP A 33 -22.42 -13.72 -2.37
CA TRP A 33 -23.72 -13.73 -3.04
C TRP A 33 -24.75 -14.71 -2.43
N GLU A 34 -24.55 -15.13 -1.17
CA GLU A 34 -25.54 -15.97 -0.49
C GLU A 34 -26.71 -15.14 0.09
N ARG A 35 -27.95 -15.63 -0.13
CA ARG A 35 -29.19 -15.09 0.45
C ARG A 35 -29.29 -13.56 0.31
N VAL A 36 -28.90 -13.06 -0.86
CA VAL A 36 -28.88 -11.63 -1.16
C VAL A 36 -30.30 -11.09 -1.29
N ARG A 37 -30.54 -9.93 -0.69
CA ARG A 37 -31.78 -9.15 -0.80
C ARG A 37 -31.40 -7.69 -0.98
N GLY A 38 -32.14 -6.98 -1.84
CA GLY A 38 -31.93 -5.54 -2.09
C GLY A 38 -30.77 -5.21 -3.04
N PHE A 39 -30.08 -6.20 -3.60
CA PHE A 39 -29.10 -5.99 -4.68
C PHE A 39 -29.54 -6.80 -5.91
N ARG A 40 -29.56 -6.17 -7.09
CA ARG A 40 -30.00 -6.79 -8.34
C ARG A 40 -28.93 -7.63 -9.05
N SER A 41 -27.65 -7.33 -8.81
CA SER A 41 -26.52 -8.06 -9.41
C SER A 41 -25.26 -7.97 -8.52
N LYS A 42 -24.31 -8.88 -8.76
CA LYS A 42 -22.99 -8.91 -8.09
C LYS A 42 -22.19 -7.64 -8.38
N GLU A 43 -22.33 -7.15 -9.61
CA GLU A 43 -21.80 -5.86 -10.07
C GLU A 43 -22.27 -4.70 -9.19
N VAL A 44 -23.58 -4.58 -9.01
CA VAL A 44 -24.21 -3.54 -8.20
C VAL A 44 -23.79 -3.64 -6.74
N LEU A 45 -23.65 -4.86 -6.21
CA LEU A 45 -23.10 -5.08 -4.89
C LEU A 45 -21.66 -4.57 -4.80
N LEU A 46 -20.80 -4.93 -5.75
CA LEU A 46 -19.40 -4.49 -5.75
C LEU A 46 -19.30 -2.97 -5.88
N ARG A 47 -20.04 -2.35 -6.79
CA ARG A 47 -20.16 -0.88 -6.95
C ARG A 47 -20.56 -0.21 -5.63
N THR A 48 -21.59 -0.72 -4.96
CA THR A 48 -22.04 -0.19 -3.67
C THR A 48 -20.96 -0.29 -2.60
N LEU A 49 -20.24 -1.41 -2.53
CA LEU A 49 -19.12 -1.57 -1.60
C LEU A 49 -17.95 -0.64 -1.94
N LEU A 50 -17.65 -0.43 -3.22
CA LEU A 50 -16.61 0.50 -3.66
C LEU A 50 -16.97 1.96 -3.35
N ILE A 51 -18.23 2.37 -3.42
CA ILE A 51 -18.67 3.70 -2.94
C ILE A 51 -18.33 3.86 -1.45
N HIS A 52 -18.68 2.87 -0.62
CA HIS A 52 -18.37 2.90 0.80
C HIS A 52 -16.85 2.96 1.05
N ILE A 53 -16.11 2.08 0.38
CA ILE A 53 -14.71 1.81 0.68
C ILE A 53 -13.81 2.84 0.03
N ALA A 54 -14.01 3.22 -1.23
CA ALA A 54 -13.14 4.18 -1.92
C ALA A 54 -13.36 5.62 -1.43
N LEU A 55 -14.62 6.06 -1.29
CA LEU A 55 -14.95 7.43 -0.91
C LEU A 55 -14.90 7.68 0.61
N GLY A 56 -14.83 6.62 1.42
CA GLY A 56 -14.84 6.74 2.88
C GLY A 56 -16.20 7.16 3.44
N CYS A 57 -17.28 7.00 2.67
CA CYS A 57 -18.65 7.33 3.09
C CYS A 57 -19.06 6.50 4.32
N SER A 58 -19.94 7.08 5.15
CA SER A 58 -20.58 6.28 6.20
C SER A 58 -21.50 5.20 5.61
N LEU A 59 -21.78 4.11 6.34
CA LEU A 59 -22.73 3.09 5.88
C LEU A 59 -24.14 3.67 5.60
N LYS A 60 -24.54 4.71 6.34
CA LYS A 60 -25.80 5.42 6.11
C LYS A 60 -25.77 6.20 4.80
N GLU A 61 -24.71 6.96 4.61
CA GLU A 61 -24.49 7.72 3.38
C GLU A 61 -24.38 6.81 2.16
N THR A 62 -23.68 5.68 2.26
CA THR A 62 -23.60 4.73 1.15
C THR A 62 -24.96 4.11 0.83
N ALA A 63 -25.77 3.77 1.83
CA ALA A 63 -27.13 3.29 1.60
C ALA A 63 -27.99 4.32 0.85
N VAL A 64 -27.90 5.59 1.24
CA VAL A 64 -28.60 6.69 0.55
C VAL A 64 -28.12 6.84 -0.88
N ARG A 65 -26.80 6.94 -1.11
CA ARG A 65 -26.21 7.06 -2.46
C ARG A 65 -26.56 5.85 -3.35
N ALA A 66 -26.60 4.65 -2.78
CA ALA A 66 -26.98 3.44 -3.53
C ALA A 66 -28.46 3.44 -3.91
N SER A 67 -29.33 3.99 -3.05
CA SER A 67 -30.76 4.16 -3.37
C SER A 67 -30.97 5.26 -4.42
N GLU A 68 -30.26 6.38 -4.31
CA GLU A 68 -30.34 7.49 -5.27
C GLU A 68 -29.82 7.10 -6.66
N ALA A 69 -28.80 6.24 -6.71
CA ALA A 69 -28.25 5.70 -7.96
C ALA A 69 -29.05 4.51 -8.54
N ASP A 70 -30.19 4.14 -7.94
CA ASP A 70 -30.96 2.93 -8.28
C ASP A 70 -30.10 1.64 -8.28
N PHE A 71 -29.06 1.62 -7.43
CA PHE A 71 -28.19 0.46 -7.26
C PHE A 71 -28.84 -0.50 -6.25
N ALA A 72 -29.18 -0.01 -5.07
CA ALA A 72 -29.71 -0.86 -4.01
C ALA A 72 -30.57 -0.06 -3.02
N ASP A 73 -31.76 -0.58 -2.72
CA ASP A 73 -32.57 -0.14 -1.58
C ASP A 73 -32.31 -1.05 -0.38
N VAL A 74 -31.31 -0.68 0.42
CA VAL A 74 -30.87 -1.44 1.59
C VAL A 74 -30.60 -0.54 2.78
N SER A 75 -30.94 -1.00 3.97
CA SER A 75 -30.56 -0.29 5.19
C SER A 75 -29.03 -0.35 5.43
N SER A 76 -28.50 0.65 6.14
CA SER A 76 -27.10 0.66 6.59
C SER A 76 -26.69 -0.60 7.37
N VAL A 77 -27.63 -1.24 8.09
CA VAL A 77 -27.39 -2.50 8.82
C VAL A 77 -27.30 -3.69 7.87
N ALA A 78 -28.15 -3.74 6.83
CA ALA A 78 -28.09 -4.77 5.80
C ALA A 78 -26.79 -4.66 5.00
N LEU A 79 -26.40 -3.44 4.63
CA LEU A 79 -25.13 -3.16 3.97
C LEU A 79 -23.93 -3.58 4.84
N PHE A 80 -23.94 -3.30 6.14
CA PHE A 80 -22.90 -3.75 7.07
C PHE A 80 -22.76 -5.27 7.11
N LYS A 81 -23.88 -6.00 7.25
CA LYS A 81 -23.87 -7.46 7.24
C LYS A 81 -23.36 -8.02 5.92
N ARG A 82 -23.70 -7.36 4.80
CA ARG A 82 -23.24 -7.76 3.47
C ARG A 82 -21.74 -7.51 3.29
N LEU A 83 -21.21 -6.36 3.71
CA LEU A 83 -19.77 -6.06 3.70
C LEU A 83 -18.97 -7.18 4.39
N LYS A 84 -19.41 -7.61 5.58
CA LYS A 84 -18.78 -8.73 6.31
C LYS A 84 -18.71 -10.01 5.47
N LYS A 85 -19.81 -10.37 4.80
CA LYS A 85 -19.88 -11.57 3.94
C LYS A 85 -19.01 -11.47 2.69
N CYS A 86 -18.73 -10.26 2.23
CA CYS A 86 -17.87 -10.03 1.07
C CYS A 86 -16.37 -10.07 1.39
N GLY A 87 -15.95 -10.31 2.64
CA GLY A 87 -14.55 -10.16 3.06
C GLY A 87 -13.55 -11.01 2.26
N GLU A 88 -13.81 -12.31 2.11
CA GLU A 88 -12.94 -13.20 1.32
C GLU A 88 -13.03 -12.94 -0.18
N TRP A 89 -14.21 -12.59 -0.68
CA TRP A 89 -14.39 -12.20 -2.08
C TRP A 89 -13.59 -10.94 -2.44
N LEU A 90 -13.61 -9.92 -1.57
CA LEU A 90 -12.81 -8.72 -1.72
C LEU A 90 -11.30 -9.01 -1.65
N ARG A 91 -10.88 -9.98 -0.83
CA ARG A 91 -9.47 -10.42 -0.78
C ARG A 91 -9.06 -11.07 -2.09
N TRP A 92 -9.89 -12.00 -2.59
CA TRP A 92 -9.64 -12.70 -3.84
C TRP A 92 -9.57 -11.74 -5.03
N LEU A 93 -10.49 -10.77 -5.09
CA LEU A 93 -10.47 -9.69 -6.06
C LEU A 93 -9.17 -8.87 -5.99
N ALA A 94 -8.77 -8.47 -4.77
CA ALA A 94 -7.54 -7.71 -4.58
C ALA A 94 -6.30 -8.47 -5.07
N LEU A 95 -6.20 -9.76 -4.70
CA LEU A 95 -5.12 -10.64 -5.12
C LEU A 95 -5.04 -10.74 -6.65
N GLY A 96 -6.16 -11.06 -7.31
CA GLY A 96 -6.15 -11.23 -8.76
C GLY A 96 -5.91 -9.92 -9.51
N VAL A 97 -6.38 -8.77 -9.02
CA VAL A 97 -6.04 -7.45 -9.62
C VAL A 97 -4.55 -7.19 -9.51
N ILE A 98 -3.97 -7.46 -8.35
CA ILE A 98 -2.53 -7.27 -8.12
C ILE A 98 -1.72 -8.20 -9.03
N GLU A 99 -2.06 -9.49 -9.08
CA GLU A 99 -1.43 -10.48 -9.96
C GLU A 99 -1.55 -10.11 -11.45
N LYS A 100 -2.72 -9.64 -11.89
CA LYS A 100 -2.99 -9.28 -13.28
C LYS A 100 -2.25 -8.01 -13.73
N TRP A 101 -2.11 -7.02 -12.84
CA TRP A 101 -1.70 -5.66 -13.24
C TRP A 101 -0.44 -5.10 -12.60
N LEU A 102 -0.09 -5.55 -11.38
CA LEU A 102 1.01 -4.98 -10.60
C LEU A 102 2.24 -5.88 -10.56
N VAL A 103 2.06 -7.17 -10.85
CA VAL A 103 3.13 -8.15 -11.00
C VAL A 103 3.60 -8.11 -12.45
N PRO A 104 4.83 -7.62 -12.74
CA PRO A 104 5.36 -7.71 -14.10
C PRO A 104 5.38 -9.17 -14.52
N SER A 105 4.93 -9.47 -15.75
CA SER A 105 5.02 -10.82 -16.33
C SER A 105 6.46 -11.32 -16.22
N GLY A 106 6.71 -12.25 -15.27
CA GLY A 106 8.04 -12.81 -14.98
C GLY A 106 8.64 -12.47 -13.60
N GLN A 107 8.11 -11.50 -12.85
CA GLN A 107 8.48 -11.27 -11.44
C GLN A 107 7.32 -11.66 -10.56
N VAL A 108 7.19 -12.96 -10.26
CA VAL A 108 6.20 -13.47 -9.31
C VAL A 108 6.26 -12.63 -8.03
N LEU A 109 5.11 -12.15 -7.56
CA LEU A 109 4.99 -11.58 -6.23
C LEU A 109 5.49 -12.62 -5.24
N CYS A 110 6.75 -12.49 -4.84
CA CYS A 110 7.36 -13.39 -3.88
C CYS A 110 7.09 -14.88 -4.26
N SER A 111 7.63 -15.40 -5.38
CA SER A 111 7.64 -16.84 -5.77
C SER A 111 8.31 -17.76 -4.75
N MET A 112 8.69 -17.21 -3.61
CA MET A 112 9.33 -17.93 -2.54
C MET A 112 8.20 -18.33 -1.59
N ASP A 113 8.04 -19.63 -1.36
CA ASP A 113 7.14 -20.19 -0.34
C ASP A 113 7.68 -19.87 1.06
N LEU A 114 7.74 -18.57 1.36
CA LEU A 114 8.26 -18.01 2.60
C LEU A 114 7.08 -17.48 3.42
N PRO A 115 7.10 -17.65 4.75
CA PRO A 115 6.07 -17.16 5.65
C PRO A 115 6.20 -15.65 5.88
N LEU A 116 6.05 -14.86 4.82
CA LEU A 116 6.21 -13.42 4.83
C LEU A 116 5.00 -12.73 5.48
N LYS A 117 5.27 -11.80 6.41
CA LYS A 117 4.25 -11.02 7.12
C LYS A 117 4.58 -9.53 7.07
N ILE A 118 3.79 -8.75 6.34
CA ILE A 118 3.92 -7.29 6.34
C ILE A 118 3.16 -6.73 7.53
N VAL A 119 3.81 -5.87 8.30
CA VAL A 119 3.20 -5.16 9.43
C VAL A 119 3.20 -3.67 9.18
N ASP A 120 2.08 -3.03 9.50
CA ASP A 120 1.95 -1.58 9.46
C ASP A 120 0.88 -1.12 10.46
N ALA A 121 0.90 0.18 10.74
CA ALA A 121 -0.08 0.82 11.58
C ALA A 121 -0.52 2.16 10.98
N THR A 122 -1.73 2.55 11.32
CA THR A 122 -2.32 3.79 10.84
C THR A 122 -3.23 4.42 11.88
N THR A 123 -3.30 5.74 11.87
CA THR A 123 -4.16 6.51 12.75
C THR A 123 -5.52 6.75 12.11
N VAL A 124 -6.54 6.76 12.95
CA VAL A 124 -7.95 6.91 12.58
C VAL A 124 -8.52 8.10 13.32
N GLN A 125 -9.26 8.95 12.61
CA GLN A 125 -9.99 10.08 13.20
C GLN A 125 -11.49 9.86 13.01
N GLU A 126 -12.26 10.00 14.09
CA GLU A 126 -13.71 10.02 13.99
C GLU A 126 -14.21 11.33 13.38
N PRO A 127 -15.32 11.31 12.60
CA PRO A 127 -15.89 12.54 12.07
C PRO A 127 -16.25 13.52 13.19
N GLY A 128 -15.74 14.75 13.08
CA GLY A 128 -15.95 15.80 14.08
C GLY A 128 -14.97 15.80 15.25
N ALA A 129 -14.04 14.84 15.34
CA ALA A 129 -13.02 14.81 16.38
C ALA A 129 -11.84 15.76 16.06
N LYS A 130 -11.38 16.53 17.05
CA LYS A 130 -10.10 17.28 16.96
C LYS A 130 -8.95 16.39 17.43
N GLY A 131 -8.40 15.56 16.53
CA GLY A 131 -7.22 14.73 16.79
C GLY A 131 -7.38 13.25 16.44
N THR A 132 -6.32 12.46 16.66
CA THR A 132 -6.36 11.01 16.44
C THR A 132 -7.28 10.34 17.46
N SER A 133 -8.26 9.59 16.99
CA SER A 133 -9.22 8.86 17.83
C SER A 133 -8.72 7.45 18.15
N TRP A 134 -8.11 6.77 17.17
CA TRP A 134 -7.66 5.38 17.32
C TRP A 134 -6.38 5.11 16.50
N ARG A 135 -5.64 4.06 16.85
CA ARG A 135 -4.56 3.51 16.01
C ARG A 135 -4.90 2.07 15.65
N VAL A 136 -4.92 1.77 14.36
CA VAL A 136 -5.15 0.45 13.81
C VAL A 136 -3.79 -0.15 13.43
N HIS A 137 -3.52 -1.36 13.90
CA HIS A 137 -2.34 -2.15 13.59
C HIS A 137 -2.80 -3.39 12.85
N TYR A 138 -2.12 -3.72 11.75
CA TYR A 138 -2.52 -4.86 10.95
C TYR A 138 -1.29 -5.60 10.41
N ALA A 139 -1.46 -6.92 10.26
CA ALA A 139 -0.50 -7.80 9.64
C ALA A 139 -1.14 -8.49 8.43
N ILE A 140 -0.44 -8.52 7.31
CA ILE A 140 -0.88 -9.15 6.07
C ILE A 140 0.14 -10.20 5.63
N ARG A 141 -0.33 -11.42 5.35
CA ARG A 141 0.50 -12.50 4.82
C ARG A 141 0.73 -12.31 3.33
N LEU A 142 1.95 -12.60 2.87
CA LEU A 142 2.26 -12.72 1.46
C LEU A 142 2.51 -14.19 1.09
N PRO A 143 2.16 -14.59 -0.16
CA PRO A 143 1.52 -13.79 -1.20
C PRO A 143 -0.01 -13.67 -1.05
N SER A 144 -0.64 -14.37 -0.10
CA SER A 144 -2.11 -14.51 -0.02
C SER A 144 -2.90 -13.22 0.21
N LEU A 145 -2.27 -12.16 0.69
CA LEU A 145 -2.91 -10.91 1.13
C LEU A 145 -3.93 -11.09 2.26
N GLU A 146 -3.88 -12.21 2.97
CA GLU A 146 -4.74 -12.46 4.12
C GLU A 146 -4.41 -11.49 5.26
N CYS A 147 -5.44 -10.85 5.82
CA CYS A 147 -5.32 -10.14 7.08
C CYS A 147 -5.16 -11.13 8.24
N ASP A 148 -3.91 -11.46 8.56
CA ASP A 148 -3.53 -12.35 9.66
C ASP A 148 -3.96 -11.77 11.02
N GLN A 149 -3.69 -10.49 11.23
CA GLN A 149 -4.01 -9.82 12.49
C GLN A 149 -4.52 -8.39 12.24
N PHE A 150 -5.48 -7.99 13.05
CA PHE A 150 -6.02 -6.63 13.08
C PHE A 150 -6.28 -6.25 14.55
N LYS A 151 -5.62 -5.20 15.03
CA LYS A 151 -5.72 -4.72 16.41
C LYS A 151 -5.98 -3.22 16.41
N VAL A 152 -6.84 -2.77 17.30
CA VAL A 152 -7.11 -1.33 17.46
C VAL A 152 -6.76 -0.92 18.88
N THR A 153 -5.93 0.10 18.99
CA THR A 153 -5.43 0.62 20.25
C THR A 153 -5.77 2.10 20.38
N SER A 154 -5.57 2.64 21.57
CA SER A 154 -5.69 4.07 21.80
C SER A 154 -4.57 4.84 21.05
N PRO A 155 -4.76 6.15 20.80
CA PRO A 155 -3.72 6.99 20.19
C PRO A 155 -2.42 7.08 20.99
N LYS A 156 -2.49 6.86 22.31
CA LYS A 156 -1.36 6.91 23.23
C LYS A 156 -0.38 5.76 23.05
N GLU A 157 -0.85 4.63 22.51
CA GLU A 157 -0.06 3.42 22.33
C GLU A 157 0.63 3.41 20.98
N GLY A 158 1.96 3.52 20.96
CA GLY A 158 2.77 3.58 19.75
C GLY A 158 2.73 2.33 18.87
N GLU A 159 3.27 2.46 17.66
CA GLU A 159 3.52 1.37 16.73
C GLU A 159 4.65 0.47 17.26
N SER A 160 4.42 -0.85 17.35
CA SER A 160 5.44 -1.79 17.81
C SER A 160 5.22 -3.19 17.22
N LEU A 161 6.32 -3.89 16.89
CA LEU A 161 6.28 -5.31 16.50
C LEU A 161 5.72 -6.21 17.61
N GLU A 162 5.86 -5.82 18.87
CA GLU A 162 5.31 -6.52 20.04
C GLU A 162 3.78 -6.60 20.04
N ARG A 163 3.12 -5.82 19.17
CA ARG A 163 1.67 -5.89 18.99
C ARG A 163 1.24 -7.09 18.15
N PHE A 164 2.15 -7.80 17.50
CA PHE A 164 1.79 -8.90 16.61
C PHE A 164 2.23 -10.24 17.19
N SER A 165 1.36 -11.23 17.11
CA SER A 165 1.71 -12.62 17.43
C SER A 165 2.52 -13.19 16.27
N LEU A 166 3.71 -13.71 16.56
CA LEU A 166 4.64 -14.22 15.54
C LEU A 166 4.87 -15.71 15.77
N ALA A 167 4.85 -16.49 14.69
CA ALA A 167 5.19 -17.90 14.74
C ALA A 167 6.68 -18.09 14.45
N PRO A 168 7.33 -19.12 15.01
CA PRO A 168 8.69 -19.48 14.62
C PRO A 168 8.82 -19.63 13.10
N GLY A 169 9.84 -19.01 12.52
CA GLY A 169 10.06 -19.00 11.08
C GLY A 169 9.37 -17.89 10.30
N ASP A 170 8.36 -17.19 10.85
CA ASP A 170 7.74 -16.01 10.19
C ASP A 170 8.83 -15.00 9.78
N ILE A 171 8.68 -14.35 8.62
CA ILE A 171 9.58 -13.27 8.16
C ILE A 171 8.79 -11.97 8.16
N VAL A 172 9.04 -11.13 9.16
CA VAL A 172 8.33 -9.88 9.39
C VAL A 172 8.94 -8.74 8.60
N LEU A 173 8.15 -8.11 7.73
CA LEU A 173 8.54 -6.98 6.91
C LEU A 173 7.97 -5.68 7.51
N GLY A 174 8.86 -4.80 7.98
CA GLY A 174 8.48 -3.53 8.59
C GLY A 174 9.17 -2.32 7.96
N ASP A 175 8.58 -1.15 8.17
CA ASP A 175 9.18 0.12 7.75
C ASP A 175 10.27 0.61 8.75
N ARG A 176 10.68 1.88 8.61
CA ARG A 176 11.71 2.46 9.49
C ARG A 176 11.25 2.69 10.94
N ALA A 177 9.95 2.80 11.19
CA ALA A 177 9.41 2.98 12.53
C ALA A 177 9.53 1.69 13.38
N TYR A 178 9.73 0.53 12.75
CA TYR A 178 9.92 -0.76 13.44
C TYR A 178 11.40 -1.12 13.66
N ALA A 179 12.35 -0.32 13.17
CA ALA A 179 13.79 -0.58 13.29
C ALA A 179 14.37 -0.13 14.64
N TYR A 180 13.81 -0.64 15.74
CA TYR A 180 14.28 -0.43 17.11
C TYR A 180 14.73 -1.75 17.74
N ARG A 181 15.78 -1.69 18.56
CA ARG A 181 16.43 -2.88 19.16
C ARG A 181 15.46 -3.78 19.92
N GLY A 182 14.59 -3.22 20.77
CA GLY A 182 13.63 -4.01 21.55
C GLY A 182 12.60 -4.73 20.69
N GLN A 183 12.11 -4.07 19.64
CA GLN A 183 11.16 -4.67 18.70
C GLN A 183 11.80 -5.81 17.90
N ILE A 184 13.05 -5.64 17.47
CA ILE A 184 13.80 -6.69 16.78
C ILE A 184 14.11 -7.85 17.73
N ALA A 185 14.54 -7.56 18.96
CA ALA A 185 14.80 -8.57 19.98
C ALA A 185 13.52 -9.37 20.31
N TYR A 186 12.36 -8.72 20.37
CA TYR A 186 11.07 -9.39 20.49
C TYR A 186 10.83 -10.39 19.35
N VAL A 187 11.01 -9.99 18.09
CA VAL A 187 10.83 -10.89 16.92
C VAL A 187 11.75 -12.10 17.01
N VAL A 188 13.03 -11.88 17.31
CA VAL A 188 14.02 -12.95 17.46
C VAL A 188 13.66 -13.88 18.63
N GLY A 189 13.17 -13.31 19.74
CA GLY A 189 12.70 -14.07 20.90
C GLY A 189 11.49 -14.97 20.61
N GLN A 190 10.68 -14.65 19.60
CA GLN A 190 9.60 -15.52 19.10
C GLN A 190 10.09 -16.59 18.09
N GLY A 191 11.39 -16.67 17.81
CA GLY A 191 11.94 -17.55 16.78
C GLY A 191 11.61 -17.13 15.35
N ALA A 192 11.15 -15.89 15.16
CA ALA A 192 10.85 -15.31 13.86
C ALA A 192 12.04 -14.49 13.33
N ASN A 193 11.98 -14.13 12.05
CA ASN A 193 12.95 -13.31 11.37
C ASN A 193 12.37 -11.94 11.05
N VAL A 194 13.23 -10.93 10.94
CA VAL A 194 12.82 -9.57 10.60
C VAL A 194 13.57 -9.07 9.36
N VAL A 195 12.90 -8.25 8.56
CA VAL A 195 13.47 -7.47 7.46
C VAL A 195 12.89 -6.05 7.58
N VAL A 196 13.64 -5.14 8.18
CA VAL A 196 13.18 -3.78 8.49
C VAL A 196 14.09 -2.73 7.89
N ARG A 197 13.49 -1.65 7.40
CA ARG A 197 14.25 -0.52 6.88
C ARG A 197 15.01 0.15 8.02
N THR A 198 16.32 0.30 7.88
CA THR A 198 17.10 1.04 8.87
C THR A 198 17.58 2.38 8.32
N GLY A 199 17.88 3.30 9.24
CA GLY A 199 18.61 4.53 8.97
C GLY A 199 19.81 4.61 9.90
N LEU A 200 20.70 5.59 9.67
CA LEU A 200 22.00 5.66 10.35
C LEU A 200 21.94 5.59 11.88
N THR A 201 20.92 6.21 12.50
CA THR A 201 20.88 6.43 13.95
C THR A 201 19.89 5.55 14.70
N ASN A 202 18.95 4.91 14.01
CA ASN A 202 17.82 4.24 14.66
C ASN A 202 18.23 2.90 15.27
N LEU A 203 19.23 2.24 14.68
CA LEU A 203 19.73 0.95 15.10
C LEU A 203 21.26 1.00 15.15
N PRO A 204 21.85 1.56 16.23
CA PRO A 204 23.30 1.54 16.37
C PRO A 204 23.75 0.09 16.54
N THR A 205 24.75 -0.32 15.77
CA THR A 205 25.26 -1.69 15.71
C THR A 205 26.77 -1.70 15.89
N TYR A 206 27.34 -2.86 16.15
CA TYR A 206 28.77 -3.10 16.23
C TYR A 206 29.19 -4.27 15.33
N ASP A 207 30.48 -4.31 15.01
CA ASP A 207 31.11 -5.40 14.25
C ASP A 207 31.42 -6.62 15.14
N ASN A 208 32.02 -7.66 14.55
CA ASN A 208 32.41 -8.88 15.25
C ASN A 208 33.51 -8.67 16.31
N GLN A 209 34.14 -7.49 16.34
CA GLN A 209 35.15 -7.09 17.33
C GLN A 209 34.55 -6.17 18.41
N GLY A 210 33.23 -5.94 18.40
CA GLY A 210 32.54 -5.07 19.36
C GLY A 210 32.74 -3.57 19.09
N ARG A 211 33.30 -3.19 17.94
CA ARG A 211 33.51 -1.78 17.58
C ARG A 211 32.26 -1.21 16.92
N PRO A 212 31.91 0.06 17.14
CA PRO A 212 30.77 0.69 16.46
C PRO A 212 30.85 0.53 14.93
N PHE A 213 29.76 0.04 14.33
CA PHE A 213 29.68 -0.18 12.90
C PHE A 213 29.30 1.11 12.18
N ASP A 214 30.27 1.74 11.51
CA ASP A 214 30.02 2.93 10.68
C ASP A 214 29.34 2.52 9.36
N LEU A 215 28.00 2.44 9.41
CA LEU A 215 27.19 2.07 8.26
C LEU A 215 27.41 2.99 7.05
N LEU A 216 27.62 4.30 7.27
CA LEU A 216 27.77 5.25 6.17
C LEU A 216 29.09 5.02 5.42
N ALA A 217 30.17 4.75 6.14
CA ALA A 217 31.47 4.43 5.53
C ALA A 217 31.42 3.17 4.66
N HIS A 218 30.60 2.17 5.03
CA HIS A 218 30.44 0.94 4.26
C HIS A 218 29.61 1.17 2.99
N VAL A 219 28.43 1.80 3.10
CA VAL A 219 27.56 2.02 1.93
C VAL A 219 28.15 2.98 0.90
N ARG A 220 29.05 3.89 1.30
CA ARG A 220 29.82 4.76 0.39
C ARG A 220 30.63 4.00 -0.65
N ARG A 221 31.05 2.77 -0.34
CA ARG A 221 31.86 1.93 -1.23
C ARG A 221 31.02 1.24 -2.31
N LEU A 222 29.69 1.22 -2.17
CA LEU A 222 28.80 0.54 -3.12
C LEU A 222 28.73 1.26 -4.46
N ARG A 223 28.91 0.50 -5.53
CA ARG A 223 28.65 0.96 -6.90
C ARG A 223 27.16 0.80 -7.24
N ASN A 224 26.73 1.40 -8.36
CA ASN A 224 25.35 1.23 -8.82
C ASN A 224 25.09 -0.24 -9.16
N GLY A 225 24.00 -0.81 -8.64
CA GLY A 225 23.63 -2.22 -8.85
C GLY A 225 24.32 -3.20 -7.89
N GLU A 226 25.31 -2.75 -7.12
CA GLU A 226 25.96 -3.57 -6.10
C GLU A 226 25.12 -3.60 -4.82
N VAL A 227 24.96 -4.80 -4.24
CA VAL A 227 24.30 -5.00 -2.96
C VAL A 227 25.37 -5.28 -1.91
N GLY A 228 25.42 -4.43 -0.89
CA GLY A 228 26.25 -4.66 0.28
C GLY A 228 25.60 -5.64 1.24
N ASP A 229 26.41 -6.45 1.91
CA ASP A 229 26.00 -7.39 2.94
C ASP A 229 27.06 -7.41 4.05
N TRP A 230 26.67 -7.05 5.27
CA TRP A 230 27.57 -6.96 6.40
C TRP A 230 26.93 -7.53 7.65
N ASP A 231 27.58 -8.51 8.28
CA ASP A 231 27.18 -9.00 9.59
C ASP A 231 27.34 -7.88 10.64
N VAL A 232 26.32 -7.72 11.46
CA VAL A 232 26.26 -6.72 12.53
C VAL A 232 25.60 -7.28 13.78
N TRP A 233 25.90 -6.68 14.91
CA TRP A 233 25.33 -7.06 16.20
C TRP A 233 24.79 -5.84 16.94
N PHE A 234 23.81 -6.06 17.80
CA PHE A 234 23.43 -5.09 18.82
C PHE A 234 23.03 -5.82 20.10
N GLU A 235 23.08 -5.10 21.21
CA GLU A 235 22.62 -5.60 22.50
C GLU A 235 21.32 -4.92 22.92
N HIS A 236 20.40 -5.69 23.48
CA HIS A 236 19.19 -5.22 24.13
C HIS A 236 18.93 -6.06 25.38
N GLU A 237 18.86 -5.40 26.55
CA GLU A 237 18.58 -6.04 27.85
C GLU A 237 19.46 -7.28 28.12
N GLY A 238 20.77 -7.16 27.86
CA GLY A 238 21.75 -8.25 28.04
C GLY A 238 21.70 -9.35 26.97
N THR A 239 20.77 -9.28 26.03
CA THR A 239 20.69 -10.22 24.89
C THR A 239 21.40 -9.63 23.68
N VAL A 240 22.40 -10.36 23.16
CA VAL A 240 23.08 -10.02 21.91
C VAL A 240 22.31 -10.59 20.73
N VAL A 241 21.88 -9.72 19.82
CA VAL A 241 21.20 -10.09 18.58
C VAL A 241 22.20 -9.97 17.42
N LYS A 242 22.44 -11.08 16.72
CA LYS A 242 23.15 -11.09 15.45
C LYS A 242 22.17 -10.81 14.31
N GLY A 243 22.58 -9.98 13.36
CA GLY A 243 21.90 -9.80 12.09
C GLY A 243 22.87 -9.41 10.99
N ARG A 244 22.33 -8.88 9.92
CA ARG A 244 23.08 -8.29 8.81
C ARG A 244 22.42 -6.99 8.37
N ILE A 245 23.20 -6.12 7.75
CA ILE A 245 22.68 -4.98 7.00
C ILE A 245 22.91 -5.24 5.52
N CYS A 246 21.81 -5.30 4.78
CA CYS A 246 21.83 -5.33 3.32
C CYS A 246 21.52 -3.92 2.80
N ALA A 247 22.27 -3.46 1.81
CA ALA A 247 22.05 -2.12 1.26
C ALA A 247 22.29 -2.04 -0.25
N VAL A 248 21.54 -1.18 -0.92
CA VAL A 248 21.73 -0.85 -2.34
C VAL A 248 21.70 0.66 -2.54
N ARG A 249 22.52 1.13 -3.47
CA ARG A 249 22.50 2.53 -3.90
C ARG A 249 21.34 2.80 -4.86
N LYS A 250 20.60 3.88 -4.63
CA LYS A 250 19.49 4.27 -5.51
C LYS A 250 19.98 4.80 -6.86
N SER A 251 19.14 4.67 -7.88
CA SER A 251 19.36 5.31 -9.18
C SER A 251 19.50 6.83 -9.05
N LEU A 252 20.13 7.48 -10.04
CA LEU A 252 20.34 8.93 -10.00
C LEU A 252 19.03 9.72 -9.86
N ALA A 253 17.99 9.32 -10.60
CA ALA A 253 16.66 9.94 -10.50
C ALA A 253 16.07 9.78 -9.10
N ALA A 254 16.15 8.58 -8.52
CA ALA A 254 15.65 8.30 -7.18
C ALA A 254 16.47 9.01 -6.08
N ARG A 255 17.77 9.22 -6.27
CA ARG A 255 18.62 10.02 -5.37
C ARG A 255 18.22 11.49 -5.36
N LYS A 256 18.05 12.11 -6.54
CA LYS A 256 17.56 13.49 -6.67
C LYS A 256 16.19 13.65 -5.99
N ALA A 257 15.26 12.75 -6.26
CA ALA A 257 13.93 12.76 -5.64
C ALA A 257 13.99 12.57 -4.11
N ALA A 258 14.84 11.66 -3.61
CA ALA A 258 15.02 11.43 -2.17
C ALA A 258 15.59 12.67 -1.48
N ARG A 259 16.61 13.31 -2.05
CA ARG A 259 17.19 14.55 -1.53
C ARG A 259 16.17 15.68 -1.48
N ALA A 260 15.42 15.89 -2.57
CA ALA A 260 14.35 16.89 -2.62
C ALA A 260 13.25 16.63 -1.58
N ARG A 261 12.85 15.36 -1.39
CA ARG A 261 11.88 14.98 -0.36
C ARG A 261 12.42 15.28 1.05
N CYS A 262 13.65 14.89 1.37
CA CYS A 262 14.26 15.15 2.67
C CYS A 262 14.32 16.65 3.00
N LEU A 263 14.75 17.47 2.04
CA LEU A 263 14.81 18.93 2.21
C LEU A 263 13.40 19.52 2.44
N ARG A 264 12.41 19.10 1.64
CA ARG A 264 11.03 19.55 1.79
C ARG A 264 10.41 19.16 3.14
N GLU A 265 10.60 17.92 3.58
CA GLU A 265 10.09 17.45 4.87
C GLU A 265 10.75 18.18 6.05
N SER A 266 12.03 18.48 5.95
CA SER A 266 12.76 19.23 6.97
C SER A 266 12.35 20.70 7.01
N GLY A 267 12.15 21.33 5.84
CA GLY A 267 11.61 22.69 5.74
C GLY A 267 10.23 22.81 6.38
N LYS A 268 9.32 21.86 6.11
CA LYS A 268 8.00 21.80 6.77
C LYS A 268 8.09 21.68 8.30
N LYS A 269 9.16 21.10 8.83
CA LYS A 269 9.37 20.87 10.27
C LYS A 269 10.31 21.92 10.91
N GLY A 270 10.78 22.92 10.15
CA GLY A 270 11.72 23.94 10.61
C GLY A 270 13.07 23.39 11.06
N ARG A 271 13.53 22.26 10.51
CA ARG A 271 14.79 21.60 10.91
C ARG A 271 15.86 21.73 9.82
N THR A 272 17.12 21.83 10.23
CA THR A 272 18.27 21.73 9.32
C THR A 272 18.68 20.27 9.17
N VAL A 273 18.75 19.77 7.92
CA VAL A 273 19.16 18.39 7.66
C VAL A 273 20.68 18.26 7.76
N LYS A 274 21.17 17.28 8.53
CA LYS A 274 22.60 16.95 8.57
C LYS A 274 23.08 16.39 7.23
N PRO A 275 24.28 16.74 6.73
CA PRO A 275 24.81 16.23 5.46
C PRO A 275 24.77 14.70 5.35
N GLU A 276 25.09 14.00 6.43
CA GLU A 276 25.11 12.54 6.52
C GLU A 276 23.70 11.94 6.33
N THR A 277 22.66 12.67 6.76
CA THR A 277 21.26 12.24 6.59
C THR A 277 20.80 12.40 5.14
N LEU A 278 21.26 13.44 4.44
CA LEU A 278 21.02 13.61 3.01
C LEU A 278 21.74 12.53 2.20
N GLU A 279 22.97 12.21 2.58
CA GLU A 279 23.76 11.15 1.93
C GLU A 279 23.14 9.76 2.16
N ALA A 280 22.76 9.44 3.40
CA ALA A 280 22.06 8.19 3.70
C ALA A 280 20.74 8.02 2.94
N ALA A 281 20.08 9.13 2.57
CA ALA A 281 18.88 9.09 1.75
C ALA A 281 19.14 8.61 0.31
N GLU A 282 20.40 8.56 -0.14
CA GLU A 282 20.79 7.97 -1.43
C GLU A 282 20.75 6.43 -1.44
N TYR A 283 20.62 5.80 -0.28
CA TYR A 283 20.66 4.36 -0.15
C TYR A 283 19.30 3.81 0.33
N VAL A 284 19.05 2.54 0.03
CA VAL A 284 18.06 1.73 0.75
C VAL A 284 18.87 0.78 1.62
N MET A 285 18.66 0.85 2.93
CA MET A 285 19.37 0.04 3.92
C MET A 285 18.33 -0.73 4.72
N VAL A 286 18.56 -2.02 4.88
CA VAL A 286 17.67 -2.96 5.53
C VAL A 286 18.48 -3.75 6.54
N PHE A 287 17.99 -3.81 7.78
CA PHE A 287 18.50 -4.76 8.76
C PHE A 287 17.68 -6.04 8.65
N THR A 288 18.34 -7.20 8.69
CA THR A 288 17.67 -8.48 8.78
C THR A 288 18.37 -9.47 9.69
N THR A 289 17.61 -10.41 10.24
CA THR A 289 18.11 -11.56 11.00
C THR A 289 18.19 -12.83 10.15
N LEU A 290 17.83 -12.75 8.86
CA LEU A 290 17.97 -13.87 7.94
C LEU A 290 19.44 -14.31 7.85
N HIS A 291 19.65 -15.61 7.77
CA HIS A 291 20.96 -16.23 7.65
C HIS A 291 21.48 -16.15 6.21
N HIS A 292 22.78 -16.43 6.01
CA HIS A 292 23.47 -16.31 4.71
C HIS A 292 22.97 -17.28 3.62
N GLY A 293 22.05 -18.20 3.95
CA GLY A 293 21.34 -19.00 2.95
C GLY A 293 20.41 -18.15 2.07
N PHE A 294 19.99 -16.98 2.56
CA PHE A 294 19.37 -15.94 1.76
C PHE A 294 20.44 -14.96 1.28
N SER A 295 20.61 -14.82 -0.03
CA SER A 295 21.53 -13.82 -0.58
C SER A 295 21.08 -12.39 -0.25
N ALA A 296 21.99 -11.44 -0.25
CA ALA A 296 21.66 -10.05 0.01
C ALA A 296 20.65 -9.48 -1.02
N GLU A 297 20.77 -9.88 -2.29
CA GLU A 297 19.81 -9.55 -3.34
C GLU A 297 18.43 -10.10 -3.01
N THR A 298 18.36 -11.34 -2.52
CA THR A 298 17.10 -11.97 -2.09
C THR A 298 16.47 -11.20 -0.95
N VAL A 299 17.25 -10.79 0.06
CA VAL A 299 16.76 -9.94 1.17
C VAL A 299 16.21 -8.61 0.64
N MET A 300 16.93 -7.98 -0.30
CA MET A 300 16.50 -6.71 -0.88
C MET A 300 15.22 -6.86 -1.72
N GLU A 301 15.03 -7.97 -2.43
CA GLU A 301 13.80 -8.30 -3.16
C GLU A 301 12.64 -8.61 -2.20
N ILE A 302 12.88 -9.35 -1.11
CA ILE A 302 11.88 -9.56 -0.04
C ILE A 302 11.43 -8.20 0.52
N TYR A 303 12.37 -7.30 0.82
CA TYR A 303 12.03 -5.96 1.27
C TYR A 303 11.31 -5.12 0.19
N ARG A 304 11.55 -5.40 -1.10
CA ARG A 304 10.83 -4.78 -2.22
C ARG A 304 9.36 -5.21 -2.29
N CYS A 305 9.02 -6.45 -1.92
CA CYS A 305 7.61 -6.89 -1.79
C CYS A 305 6.83 -5.97 -0.82
N ARG A 306 7.47 -5.49 0.26
CA ARG A 306 6.87 -4.50 1.16
C ARG A 306 6.58 -3.16 0.47
N TRP A 307 7.40 -2.71 -0.49
CA TRP A 307 7.16 -1.43 -1.20
C TRP A 307 5.95 -1.47 -2.14
N GLN A 308 5.75 -2.58 -2.86
CA GLN A 308 4.55 -2.75 -3.70
C GLN A 308 3.27 -2.61 -2.88
N VAL A 309 3.30 -3.27 -1.72
CA VAL A 309 2.21 -3.26 -0.77
C VAL A 309 2.12 -1.91 -0.01
N GLU A 310 3.25 -1.23 0.24
CA GLU A 310 3.27 0.13 0.80
C GLU A 310 2.65 1.17 -0.15
N LEU A 311 2.77 1.03 -1.47
CA LEU A 311 2.13 1.94 -2.41
C LEU A 311 0.60 1.80 -2.33
N ALA A 312 0.13 0.56 -2.16
CA ALA A 312 -1.26 0.31 -1.82
C ALA A 312 -1.60 0.95 -0.45
N PHE A 313 -0.83 0.67 0.61
CA PHE A 313 -1.08 1.17 1.97
C PHE A 313 -0.93 2.68 2.17
N LYS A 314 -0.07 3.38 1.42
CA LYS A 314 0.03 4.85 1.46
C LYS A 314 -1.22 5.50 0.91
N ARG A 315 -1.79 4.92 -0.16
CA ARG A 315 -3.12 5.32 -0.63
C ARG A 315 -4.17 4.96 0.38
N LEU A 316 -4.04 3.81 1.06
CA LEU A 316 -4.88 3.50 2.21
C LEU A 316 -4.80 4.60 3.27
N LYS A 317 -3.63 5.08 3.69
CA LYS A 317 -3.49 6.13 4.72
C LYS A 317 -4.20 7.44 4.32
N SER A 318 -4.30 7.74 3.03
CA SER A 318 -5.07 8.88 2.50
C SER A 318 -6.58 8.60 2.39
N LEU A 319 -6.97 7.35 2.07
CA LEU A 319 -8.36 6.92 1.95
C LEU A 319 -8.94 6.42 3.30
N LEU A 320 -8.12 6.33 4.34
CA LEU A 320 -8.39 5.88 5.71
C LEU A 320 -9.16 6.94 6.52
N GLY A 321 -9.97 7.75 5.84
CA GLY A 321 -11.08 8.51 6.44
C GLY A 321 -12.10 7.54 7.00
N LEU A 322 -11.75 6.91 8.11
CA LEU A 322 -12.50 5.88 8.80
C LEU A 322 -13.61 6.55 9.60
N GLY A 323 -14.57 7.11 8.85
CA GLY A 323 -15.65 7.90 9.40
C GLY A 323 -16.62 7.12 10.29
N ASN A 324 -16.53 5.79 10.38
CA ASN A 324 -17.45 4.99 11.21
C ASN A 324 -16.89 3.62 11.63
N LEU A 325 -15.65 3.57 12.13
CA LEU A 325 -15.15 2.39 12.88
C LEU A 325 -15.82 2.21 14.25
N LYS A 326 -17.00 2.83 14.47
CA LYS A 326 -17.62 3.02 15.78
C LYS A 326 -18.00 1.74 16.51
N LYS A 327 -17.94 0.55 15.89
CA LYS A 327 -18.31 -0.71 16.53
C LYS A 327 -17.43 -1.84 15.98
N PHE A 328 -16.43 -2.23 16.77
CA PHE A 328 -15.44 -3.24 16.44
C PHE A 328 -16.07 -4.61 16.17
N ASP A 329 -16.29 -4.90 14.90
CA ASP A 329 -16.52 -6.25 14.40
C ASP A 329 -15.28 -6.67 13.60
N PRO A 330 -14.49 -7.65 14.09
CA PRO A 330 -13.23 -8.05 13.44
C PRO A 330 -13.42 -8.46 11.98
N GLU A 331 -14.53 -9.12 11.66
CA GLU A 331 -14.83 -9.58 10.31
C GLU A 331 -15.17 -8.41 9.37
N ALA A 332 -15.90 -7.40 9.85
CA ALA A 332 -16.13 -6.17 9.09
C ALA A 332 -14.81 -5.40 8.85
N ALA A 333 -13.92 -5.38 9.84
CA ALA A 333 -12.61 -4.73 9.72
C ALA A 333 -11.70 -5.43 8.70
N LYS A 334 -11.66 -6.76 8.72
CA LYS A 334 -10.97 -7.58 7.71
C LYS A 334 -11.54 -7.32 6.32
N ALA A 335 -12.86 -7.41 6.15
CA ALA A 335 -13.51 -7.17 4.87
C ALA A 335 -13.26 -5.76 4.33
N TRP A 336 -13.30 -4.77 5.23
CA TRP A 336 -12.96 -3.40 4.89
C TRP A 336 -11.50 -3.25 4.45
N LEU A 337 -10.54 -3.89 5.15
CA LEU A 337 -9.13 -3.89 4.78
C LEU A 337 -8.89 -4.59 3.43
N HIS A 338 -9.53 -5.71 3.17
CA HIS A 338 -9.45 -6.41 1.89
C HIS A 338 -10.02 -5.57 0.74
N GLY A 339 -11.19 -4.94 0.94
CA GLY A 339 -11.75 -4.05 -0.08
C GLY A 339 -10.89 -2.81 -0.31
N LYS A 340 -10.21 -2.33 0.74
CA LYS A 340 -9.20 -1.28 0.63
C LYS A 340 -8.00 -1.74 -0.23
N LEU A 341 -7.47 -2.93 -0.01
CA LEU A 341 -6.43 -3.52 -0.87
C LEU A 341 -6.89 -3.58 -2.33
N LEU A 342 -8.14 -4.00 -2.57
CA LEU A 342 -8.74 -4.00 -3.90
C LEU A 342 -8.74 -2.61 -4.53
N VAL A 343 -9.28 -1.60 -3.84
CA VAL A 343 -9.29 -0.21 -4.34
C VAL A 343 -7.88 0.28 -4.66
N ALA A 344 -6.92 -0.02 -3.79
CA ALA A 344 -5.54 0.39 -4.00
C ALA A 344 -4.90 -0.29 -5.22
N GLY A 345 -5.19 -1.58 -5.42
CA GLY A 345 -4.82 -2.35 -6.61
C GLY A 345 -5.45 -1.80 -7.87
N LEU A 346 -6.75 -1.51 -7.86
CA LEU A 346 -7.48 -0.91 -9.00
C LEU A 346 -6.92 0.45 -9.39
N ILE A 347 -6.68 1.36 -8.43
CA ILE A 347 -6.06 2.66 -8.71
C ILE A 347 -4.67 2.47 -9.34
N GLN A 348 -3.90 1.50 -8.87
CA GLN A 348 -2.59 1.23 -9.45
C GLN A 348 -2.69 0.61 -10.85
N ALA A 349 -3.65 -0.28 -11.09
CA ALA A 349 -3.96 -0.81 -12.41
C ALA A 349 -4.36 0.30 -13.38
N LEU A 350 -5.23 1.23 -12.96
CA LEU A 350 -5.61 2.43 -13.72
C LEU A 350 -4.40 3.30 -14.06
N ILE A 351 -3.52 3.57 -13.07
CA ILE A 351 -2.31 4.35 -13.31
C ILE A 351 -1.36 3.61 -14.25
N SER A 352 -1.15 2.31 -14.08
CA SER A 352 -0.30 1.51 -14.96
C SER A 352 -0.84 1.47 -16.39
N ALA A 353 -2.16 1.30 -16.55
CA ALA A 353 -2.84 1.33 -17.84
C ALA A 353 -2.75 2.72 -18.50
N GLY A 354 -2.96 3.80 -17.74
CA GLY A 354 -2.84 5.18 -18.22
C GLY A 354 -1.41 5.63 -18.50
N SER A 355 -0.43 5.17 -17.71
CA SER A 355 0.99 5.51 -17.87
C SER A 355 1.66 4.79 -19.04
N ALA A 356 1.03 3.73 -19.57
CA ALA A 356 1.46 3.04 -20.79
C ALA A 356 1.16 3.83 -22.09
N PHE A 357 0.59 5.05 -21.97
CA PHE A 357 0.32 6.07 -22.99
C PHE A 357 -0.23 5.58 -24.34
N SER A 358 -1.54 5.72 -24.51
CA SER A 358 -2.22 5.77 -25.80
C SER A 358 -2.94 7.12 -25.92
N PRO A 359 -2.87 7.84 -27.06
CA PRO A 359 -3.62 9.09 -27.28
C PRO A 359 -5.15 8.91 -27.26
N TRP A 360 -5.65 7.68 -27.12
CA TRP A 360 -7.07 7.34 -27.10
C TRP A 360 -7.61 6.95 -25.72
N GLY A 361 -6.77 6.93 -24.67
CA GLY A 361 -7.22 6.72 -23.28
C GLY A 361 -7.39 5.26 -22.83
N PHE A 362 -7.02 4.25 -23.64
CA PHE A 362 -7.11 2.83 -23.27
C PHE A 362 -6.03 1.95 -23.94
N CYS A 363 -5.83 0.75 -23.38
CA CYS A 363 -4.89 -0.24 -23.89
C CYS A 363 -5.62 -1.28 -24.75
N ILE A 364 -5.17 -1.50 -25.99
CA ILE A 364 -5.67 -2.58 -26.85
C ILE A 364 -4.84 -3.84 -26.55
N ARG A 365 -5.45 -4.83 -25.88
CA ARG A 365 -4.89 -6.18 -25.76
C ARG A 365 -5.94 -7.19 -26.24
N ASN A 366 -5.53 -8.15 -27.07
CA ASN A 366 -6.39 -9.21 -27.62
C ASN A 366 -7.67 -8.73 -28.35
N ARG A 367 -7.59 -7.69 -29.18
CA ARG A 367 -8.71 -7.16 -30.00
C ARG A 367 -9.96 -6.70 -29.22
N THR A 368 -9.89 -6.60 -27.89
CA THR A 368 -10.95 -5.98 -27.08
C THR A 368 -10.55 -4.54 -26.76
N VAL A 369 -11.41 -3.60 -27.14
CA VAL A 369 -11.30 -2.17 -26.82
C VAL A 369 -11.82 -1.99 -25.39
N LEU A 370 -10.97 -1.55 -24.47
CA LEU A 370 -11.41 -0.99 -23.18
C LEU A 370 -11.83 0.46 -23.44
N ALA A 371 -12.95 0.93 -22.90
CA ALA A 371 -13.52 2.25 -23.26
C ALA A 371 -12.68 3.44 -22.79
N ALA A 372 -12.97 4.64 -23.34
CA ALA A 372 -12.19 5.87 -23.22
C ALA A 372 -12.21 6.50 -21.82
N PHE A 373 -11.08 7.09 -21.42
CA PHE A 373 -10.99 7.97 -20.27
C PHE A 373 -11.44 9.39 -20.65
N HIS A 374 -12.45 9.93 -19.97
CA HIS A 374 -12.69 11.37 -19.92
C HIS A 374 -12.28 11.90 -18.53
N VAL A 375 -11.15 12.61 -18.49
CA VAL A 375 -10.75 13.41 -17.33
C VAL A 375 -11.06 14.86 -17.69
N GLU A 376 -12.12 15.43 -17.12
CA GLU A 376 -12.35 16.87 -17.21
C GLU A 376 -11.13 17.64 -16.67
N GLY A 377 -10.55 18.50 -17.51
CA GLY A 377 -9.56 19.49 -17.07
C GLY A 377 -8.25 19.60 -17.85
N ASN A 378 -8.08 19.00 -19.03
CA ASN A 378 -6.89 19.24 -19.86
C ASN A 378 -7.31 19.67 -21.28
N PRO A 379 -6.94 20.86 -21.78
CA PRO A 379 -7.28 21.26 -23.14
C PRO A 379 -6.59 20.33 -24.17
N PRO A 380 -7.16 20.15 -25.37
CA PRO A 380 -6.59 19.28 -26.40
C PRO A 380 -5.18 19.73 -26.81
N TYR A 381 -4.32 18.75 -27.03
CA TYR A 381 -2.87 18.87 -27.23
C TYR A 381 -2.45 19.52 -28.57
N ASP A 382 -3.40 19.95 -29.40
CA ASP A 382 -3.14 20.46 -30.75
C ASP A 382 -2.89 21.99 -30.82
N GLU A 383 -3.07 22.74 -29.73
CA GLU A 383 -2.81 24.19 -29.70
C GLU A 383 -1.37 24.59 -29.31
N ILE A 384 -0.51 23.64 -28.91
CA ILE A 384 0.84 23.94 -28.37
C ILE A 384 1.94 23.96 -29.44
N LEU A 385 1.68 23.51 -30.68
CA LEU A 385 2.72 23.37 -31.73
C LEU A 385 2.38 24.02 -33.07
N SER A 386 1.89 25.26 -33.06
CA SER A 386 1.91 26.13 -34.25
C SER A 386 2.71 27.41 -34.00
N PRO A 387 3.89 27.58 -34.63
CA PRO A 387 4.60 28.85 -34.60
C PRO A 387 4.04 29.79 -35.69
N GLY A 388 3.40 30.89 -35.31
CA GLY A 388 2.88 31.86 -36.29
C GLY A 388 2.33 33.18 -35.72
N ASN A 389 3.18 34.21 -35.72
CA ASN A 389 2.94 35.64 -35.99
C ASN A 389 1.73 36.41 -35.37
N HIS A 390 2.06 37.27 -34.38
CA HIS A 390 1.69 38.70 -34.18
C HIS A 390 0.21 39.19 -34.16
N PRO A 391 -0.14 40.38 -33.59
CA PRO A 391 0.65 41.35 -32.82
C PRO A 391 0.00 41.83 -31.48
N LEU A 392 0.79 42.60 -30.73
CA LEU A 392 0.39 43.46 -29.61
C LEU A 392 -0.80 44.37 -29.96
N GLY A 393 -1.81 44.42 -29.09
CA GLY A 393 -2.95 45.33 -29.17
C GLY A 393 -3.38 45.83 -27.80
N ARG A 394 -3.22 47.14 -27.61
CA ARG A 394 -3.60 47.98 -26.46
C ARG A 394 -5.13 48.13 -26.30
N ASN A 395 -5.51 48.57 -25.08
CA ASN A 395 -6.77 49.20 -24.64
C ASN A 395 -7.95 48.24 -24.36
N GLY A 396 -8.78 48.42 -23.33
CA GLY A 396 -8.90 49.49 -22.34
C GLY A 396 -10.16 49.28 -21.50
N MET A 397 -10.23 49.99 -20.37
CA MET A 397 -11.23 50.01 -19.29
C MET A 397 -11.15 48.89 -18.25
#